data_AF-A0A841JVQ2-F1
#
_entry.id   AF-A0A841JVQ2-F1
#
_cell.length_a   1.000
_cell.length_b   1.000
_cell.length_c   1.000
_cell.angle_alpha   90.00
_cell.angle_beta   90.00
_cell.angle_gamma   90.00
#
_symmetry.space_group_name_H-M   'P 1'
#
loop_
_entity.id
_entity.type
_entity.pdbx_description
1 polymer ?
#
loop_
_entity_poly.entity_id
_entity_poly.type
_entity_poly.pdbx_seq_one_letter_code
_entity_poly.pdbx_strand_id
1 'polypeptide(L)'
;MKRGMVLAVVLGCGLRGFAQTATADPKLQKRDAETATAKAPKSHELSTLPAEASGEYLLDEEGSVIQITLDAGRLSGYVTKMGDDQSDRGTPLTFFFDQADARGASLSFTTKKVHGIWYSFEGTIVRGDARLTEAENGYFRLKGGWTTHNDARNSQTRAHVNLESTPRKD
;
A
#
# COMPACT_ATOMS: atom_id res chain seq x y z
N MET A 1 -20.89 -47.33 -48.05
CA MET A 1 -21.53 -46.81 -49.29
C MET A 1 -21.93 -45.36 -49.02
N LYS A 2 -21.84 -44.34 -49.90
CA LYS A 2 -22.16 -44.15 -51.35
C LYS A 2 -23.67 -44.02 -51.67
N ARG A 3 -24.02 -42.93 -52.38
CA ARG A 3 -25.37 -42.46 -52.83
C ARG A 3 -26.20 -41.83 -51.68
N GLY A 4 -26.98 -40.76 -51.87
CA GLY A 4 -27.60 -40.15 -53.08
C GLY A 4 -29.12 -40.34 -53.00
N MET A 5 -30.03 -39.45 -53.44
CA MET A 5 -30.01 -38.40 -54.48
C MET A 5 -31.22 -37.43 -54.23
N VAL A 6 -31.08 -36.09 -54.26
CA VAL A 6 -31.54 -35.13 -55.32
C VAL A 6 -32.94 -35.45 -55.90
N LEU A 7 -33.97 -34.59 -55.88
CA LEU A 7 -34.18 -33.27 -56.58
C LEU A 7 -35.04 -32.33 -55.65
N ALA A 8 -35.66 -31.17 -55.97
CA ALA A 8 -35.98 -30.45 -57.21
C ALA A 8 -36.29 -28.92 -57.06
N VAL A 9 -36.28 -28.22 -58.20
CA VAL A 9 -37.11 -27.10 -58.72
C VAL A 9 -38.11 -26.41 -57.73
N VAL A 10 -38.13 -25.10 -57.41
CA VAL A 10 -37.79 -23.80 -58.09
C VAL A 10 -38.89 -23.16 -58.96
N LEU A 11 -39.51 -22.08 -58.47
CA LEU A 11 -40.13 -20.93 -59.18
C LEU A 11 -40.57 -19.90 -58.09
N GLY A 12 -40.63 -18.57 -58.24
CA GLY A 12 -40.20 -17.64 -59.31
C GLY A 12 -40.83 -16.24 -59.09
N CYS A 13 -40.06 -15.13 -59.22
CA CYS A 13 -40.46 -13.73 -58.91
C CYS A 13 -40.80 -13.45 -57.41
N GLY A 14 -40.75 -12.25 -56.82
CA GLY A 14 -40.33 -10.89 -57.24
C GLY A 14 -40.82 -9.87 -56.17
N LEU A 15 -40.33 -8.62 -56.01
CA LEU A 15 -39.26 -7.84 -56.63
C LEU A 15 -38.87 -6.62 -55.73
N ARG A 16 -37.57 -6.28 -55.64
CA ARG A 16 -36.97 -5.00 -55.17
C ARG A 16 -37.17 -4.52 -53.71
N GLY A 17 -36.04 -4.16 -53.06
CA GLY A 17 -35.99 -3.29 -51.88
C GLY A 17 -34.55 -3.06 -51.40
N PHE A 18 -34.02 -1.84 -51.53
CA PHE A 18 -32.77 -1.46 -50.88
C PHE A 18 -33.03 -1.17 -49.40
N ALA A 19 -32.31 -1.82 -48.49
CA ALA A 19 -32.27 -1.47 -47.07
C ALA A 19 -30.91 -0.84 -46.76
N GLN A 20 -30.93 0.32 -46.10
CA GLN A 20 -29.72 1.12 -45.84
C GLN A 20 -28.87 0.52 -44.71
N THR A 21 -27.56 0.66 -44.81
CA THR A 21 -26.64 0.46 -43.68
C THR A 21 -26.81 1.62 -42.69
N ALA A 22 -27.68 1.45 -41.71
CA ALA A 22 -27.85 2.42 -40.62
C ALA A 22 -26.67 2.32 -39.64
N THR A 23 -25.80 3.33 -39.64
CA THR A 23 -24.78 3.51 -38.59
C THR A 23 -25.48 3.72 -37.25
N ALA A 24 -25.16 2.89 -36.26
CA ALA A 24 -25.70 3.04 -34.91
C ALA A 24 -24.86 4.05 -34.11
N ASP A 25 -25.31 5.30 -34.03
CA ASP A 25 -24.65 6.31 -33.20
C ASP A 25 -24.66 5.91 -31.71
N PRO A 26 -23.50 5.92 -31.02
CA PRO A 26 -23.42 5.57 -29.61
C PRO A 26 -24.07 6.65 -28.75
N LYS A 27 -25.33 6.43 -28.38
CA LYS A 27 -26.14 7.35 -27.57
C LYS A 27 -25.50 7.57 -26.19
N LEU A 28 -24.99 8.78 -25.96
CA LEU A 28 -24.34 9.17 -24.70
C LEU A 28 -25.30 8.99 -23.51
N GLN A 29 -25.03 8.01 -22.65
CA GLN A 29 -25.76 7.86 -21.40
C GLN A 29 -25.33 8.99 -20.45
N LYS A 30 -26.26 9.90 -20.15
CA LYS A 30 -26.07 10.87 -19.07
C LYS A 30 -26.03 10.08 -17.76
N ARG A 31 -24.91 10.13 -17.05
CA ARG A 31 -24.81 9.67 -15.66
C ARG A 31 -25.53 10.71 -14.80
N ASP A 32 -26.58 10.29 -14.11
CA ASP A 32 -27.26 11.17 -13.15
C ASP A 32 -26.31 11.58 -12.04
N ALA A 33 -26.36 12.86 -11.66
CA ALA A 33 -25.46 13.46 -10.70
C ALA A 33 -25.92 13.17 -9.26
N GLU A 34 -25.85 11.90 -8.86
CA GLU A 34 -25.93 11.55 -7.44
C GLU A 34 -24.75 12.20 -6.69
N THR A 35 -25.05 12.90 -5.59
CA THR A 35 -24.10 13.79 -4.89
C THR A 35 -23.06 13.00 -4.10
N ALA A 36 -22.14 12.36 -4.81
CA ALA A 36 -20.88 11.91 -4.25
C ALA A 36 -20.11 13.14 -3.73
N THR A 37 -20.03 13.28 -2.41
CA THR A 37 -19.21 14.29 -1.73
C THR A 37 -17.73 13.94 -1.87
N ALA A 38 -17.22 14.10 -3.09
CA ALA A 38 -15.83 13.93 -3.44
C ALA A 38 -14.99 14.86 -2.56
N LYS A 39 -14.36 14.30 -1.52
CA LYS A 39 -13.31 14.99 -0.77
C LYS A 39 -12.27 15.43 -1.80
N ALA A 40 -12.05 16.75 -1.88
CA ALA A 40 -11.07 17.31 -2.80
C ALA A 40 -9.73 16.57 -2.63
N PRO A 41 -8.99 16.31 -3.72
CA PRO A 41 -7.70 15.65 -3.62
C PRO A 41 -6.82 16.48 -2.68
N LYS A 42 -6.41 15.89 -1.54
CA LYS A 42 -5.38 16.49 -0.69
C LYS A 42 -4.19 16.78 -1.59
N SER A 43 -3.68 18.01 -1.56
CA SER A 43 -2.44 18.36 -2.26
C SER A 43 -1.38 17.31 -1.97
N HIS A 44 -0.79 16.74 -3.03
CA HIS A 44 0.35 15.83 -2.89
C HIS A 44 1.60 16.65 -2.57
N GLU A 45 1.64 17.16 -1.33
CA GLU A 45 2.85 17.64 -0.70
C GLU A 45 3.85 16.48 -0.65
N LEU A 46 5.03 16.69 -1.23
CA LEU A 46 6.12 15.73 -1.18
C LEU A 46 6.60 15.55 0.27
N SER A 47 7.26 14.44 0.59
CA SER A 47 7.93 14.35 1.89
C SER A 47 9.04 15.40 1.99
N THR A 48 9.10 16.08 3.13
CA THR A 48 10.20 16.99 3.51
C THR A 48 11.18 16.31 4.47
N LEU A 49 11.06 14.98 4.67
CA LEU A 49 11.98 14.22 5.50
C LEU A 49 13.37 14.15 4.84
N PRO A 50 14.45 14.39 5.61
CA PRO A 50 15.82 14.25 5.13
C PRO A 50 16.17 12.78 4.87
N ALA A 51 17.05 12.50 3.91
CA ALA A 51 17.44 11.12 3.57
C ALA A 51 18.12 10.39 4.76
N GLU A 52 18.75 11.17 5.64
CA GLU A 52 19.34 10.80 6.93
C GLU A 52 18.32 10.22 7.91
N ALA A 53 17.02 10.48 7.74
CA ALA A 53 15.95 9.84 8.52
C ALA A 53 15.67 8.38 8.12
N SER A 54 16.32 7.88 7.06
CA SER A 54 16.36 6.45 6.71
C SER A 54 17.28 5.69 7.67
N GLY A 55 16.84 4.53 8.15
CA GLY A 55 17.56 3.72 9.12
C GLY A 55 16.64 2.75 9.85
N GLU A 56 17.22 1.97 10.76
CA GLU A 56 16.44 1.13 11.67
C GLU A 56 15.98 1.94 12.87
N TYR A 57 14.72 1.78 13.26
CA TYR A 57 14.15 2.30 14.50
C TYR A 57 13.85 1.13 15.42
N LEU A 58 14.44 1.11 16.61
CA LEU A 58 14.29 0.00 17.54
C LEU A 58 12.87 -0.01 18.15
N LEU A 59 12.14 -1.12 17.98
CA LEU A 59 10.78 -1.31 18.52
C LEU A 59 10.80 -1.77 19.99
N ASP A 60 11.72 -2.66 20.33
CA ASP A 60 11.85 -3.30 21.64
C ASP A 60 13.28 -3.84 21.88
N GLU A 61 13.62 -4.14 23.13
CA GLU A 61 14.97 -4.55 23.54
C GLU A 61 15.34 -5.96 23.03
N GLU A 62 14.34 -6.77 22.67
CA GLU A 62 14.49 -8.09 22.06
C GLU A 62 14.97 -8.05 20.60
N GLY A 63 15.23 -6.86 20.04
CA GLY A 63 15.84 -6.68 18.72
C GLY A 63 14.83 -6.55 17.58
N SER A 64 13.56 -6.26 17.86
CA SER A 64 12.62 -5.89 16.81
C SER A 64 12.93 -4.49 16.27
N VAL A 65 12.78 -4.30 14.96
CA VAL A 65 13.12 -3.03 14.28
C VAL A 65 12.12 -2.66 13.19
N ILE A 66 12.04 -1.36 12.88
CA ILE A 66 11.44 -0.85 11.64
C ILE A 66 12.56 -0.26 10.79
N GLN A 67 12.89 -0.89 9.66
CA GLN A 67 13.72 -0.27 8.65
C GLN A 67 12.87 0.71 7.85
N ILE A 68 13.24 1.99 7.90
CA ILE A 68 12.70 3.06 7.06
C ILE A 68 13.71 3.38 5.95
N THR A 69 13.24 3.47 4.71
CA THR A 69 14.02 3.92 3.55
C THR A 69 13.25 5.00 2.81
N LEU A 70 13.84 6.19 2.73
CA LEU A 70 13.32 7.37 2.03
C LEU A 70 14.20 7.63 0.80
N ASP A 71 13.64 7.45 -0.40
CA ASP A 71 14.31 7.72 -1.68
C ASP A 71 13.40 8.57 -2.58
N ALA A 72 13.91 9.68 -3.10
CA ALA A 72 13.16 10.65 -3.93
C ALA A 72 11.75 11.02 -3.40
N GLY A 73 11.55 11.03 -2.08
CA GLY A 73 10.26 11.29 -1.42
C GLY A 73 9.30 10.08 -1.34
N ARG A 74 9.67 8.92 -1.87
CA ARG A 74 8.98 7.63 -1.67
C ARG A 74 9.44 7.00 -0.36
N LEU A 75 8.46 6.54 0.44
CA LEU A 75 8.69 5.63 1.56
C LEU A 75 8.76 4.17 1.08
N SER A 76 9.67 3.41 1.66
CA SER A 76 9.74 1.95 1.62
C SER A 76 10.38 1.42 2.91
N GLY A 77 10.33 0.10 3.14
CA GLY A 77 10.83 -0.46 4.40
C GLY A 77 10.29 -1.84 4.74
N TYR A 78 10.59 -2.28 5.96
CA TYR A 78 10.07 -3.49 6.57
C TYR A 78 10.03 -3.36 8.10
N VAL A 79 9.19 -4.17 8.73
CA VAL A 79 9.22 -4.43 10.17
C VAL A 79 9.87 -5.80 10.38
N THR A 80 10.80 -5.94 11.33
CA THR A 80 11.19 -7.24 11.86
C THR A 80 10.67 -7.36 13.30
N LYS A 81 9.95 -8.44 13.59
CA LYS A 81 9.47 -8.80 14.94
C LYS A 81 9.97 -10.19 15.29
N MET A 82 10.35 -10.42 16.54
CA MET A 82 10.53 -11.79 17.05
C MET A 82 9.17 -12.48 17.17
N GLY A 83 9.04 -13.69 16.64
CA GLY A 83 7.83 -14.51 16.75
C GLY A 83 7.53 -14.89 18.20
N ASP A 84 6.24 -14.91 18.56
CA ASP A 84 5.73 -15.23 19.90
C ASP A 84 4.82 -16.47 19.94
N ASP A 85 4.27 -16.91 18.80
CA ASP A 85 3.44 -18.11 18.68
C ASP A 85 4.29 -19.40 18.60
N GLN A 86 3.69 -20.56 18.89
CA GLN A 86 4.40 -21.83 19.08
C GLN A 86 5.21 -22.30 17.84
N SER A 87 4.83 -21.89 16.64
CA SER A 87 5.46 -22.24 15.36
C SER A 87 6.78 -21.53 15.09
N ASP A 88 6.96 -20.32 15.64
CA ASP A 88 7.98 -19.36 15.22
C ASP A 88 8.67 -18.66 16.41
N ARG A 89 8.32 -19.02 17.65
CA ARG A 89 8.86 -18.43 18.88
C ARG A 89 10.38 -18.22 18.85
N GLY A 90 10.80 -16.97 18.93
CA GLY A 90 12.23 -16.59 18.92
C GLY A 90 12.89 -16.60 17.52
N THR A 91 12.11 -16.77 16.46
CA THR A 91 12.54 -16.57 15.06
C THR A 91 12.26 -15.12 14.66
N PRO A 92 13.18 -14.40 14.00
CA PRO A 92 12.89 -13.10 13.43
C PRO A 92 11.97 -13.25 12.20
N LEU A 93 10.80 -12.61 12.24
CA LEU A 93 9.82 -12.54 11.17
C LEU A 93 9.85 -11.15 10.52
N THR A 94 10.07 -11.08 9.20
CA THR A 94 10.15 -9.81 8.45
C THR A 94 8.90 -9.55 7.63
N PHE A 95 8.27 -8.41 7.89
CA PHE A 95 7.03 -7.94 7.29
C PHE A 95 7.33 -6.69 6.44
N PHE A 96 7.59 -6.89 5.14
CA PHE A 96 7.80 -5.81 4.18
C PHE A 96 6.59 -4.87 4.09
N PHE A 97 6.81 -3.59 3.80
CA PHE A 97 5.71 -2.65 3.54
C PHE A 97 4.92 -3.08 2.29
N ASP A 98 3.60 -2.88 2.34
CA ASP A 98 2.67 -3.15 1.23
C ASP A 98 2.11 -1.84 0.67
N GLN A 99 1.59 -0.98 1.55
CA GLN A 99 1.28 0.41 1.28
C GLN A 99 2.17 1.30 2.13
N ALA A 100 2.68 2.39 1.56
CA ALA A 100 3.61 3.30 2.22
C ALA A 100 3.50 4.71 1.60
N ASP A 101 3.38 5.74 2.44
CA ASP A 101 3.16 7.13 2.03
C ASP A 101 3.91 8.08 3.00
N ALA A 102 4.48 9.16 2.47
CA ALA A 102 5.17 10.18 3.28
C ALA A 102 4.93 11.58 2.68
N ARG A 103 4.54 12.55 3.50
CA ARG A 103 4.14 13.91 3.11
C ARG A 103 4.54 14.89 4.20
N GLY A 104 5.27 15.95 3.86
CA GLY A 104 5.97 16.73 4.87
C GLY A 104 6.84 15.82 5.77
N ALA A 105 6.73 16.01 7.09
CA ALA A 105 7.37 15.15 8.11
C ALA A 105 6.50 13.94 8.55
N SER A 106 5.30 13.79 8.00
CA SER A 106 4.36 12.71 8.34
C SER A 106 4.57 11.49 7.44
N LEU A 107 4.35 10.30 7.99
CA LEU A 107 4.37 9.05 7.23
C LEU A 107 3.36 8.04 7.76
N SER A 108 2.93 7.14 6.87
CA SER A 108 2.14 5.97 7.23
C SER A 108 2.52 4.76 6.36
N PHE A 109 2.30 3.57 6.91
CA PHE A 109 2.47 2.32 6.18
C PHE A 109 1.55 1.21 6.69
N THR A 110 1.31 0.22 5.83
CA THR A 110 0.85 -1.12 6.20
C THR A 110 1.91 -2.14 5.80
N THR A 111 2.03 -3.23 6.53
CA THR A 111 2.89 -4.36 6.14
C THR A 111 2.11 -5.42 5.39
N LYS A 112 2.84 -6.25 4.63
CA LYS A 112 2.36 -7.54 4.15
C LYS A 112 2.04 -8.46 5.33
N LYS A 113 1.18 -9.44 5.06
CA LYS A 113 0.68 -10.40 6.04
C LYS A 113 1.56 -11.64 6.11
N VAL A 114 1.98 -12.04 7.31
CA VAL A 114 2.72 -13.28 7.60
C VAL A 114 1.98 -14.01 8.72
N HIS A 115 1.68 -15.30 8.53
CA HIS A 115 0.92 -16.14 9.48
C HIS A 115 -0.40 -15.54 10.04
N GLY A 116 -1.06 -14.67 9.26
CA GLY A 116 -2.30 -13.99 9.70
C GLY A 116 -2.08 -12.69 10.49
N ILE A 117 -0.81 -12.30 10.70
CA ILE A 117 -0.39 -11.07 11.40
C ILE A 117 0.11 -10.03 10.39
N TRP A 118 -0.20 -8.77 10.63
CA TRP A 118 0.38 -7.61 9.94
C TRP A 118 0.29 -6.36 10.81
N TYR A 119 1.02 -5.31 10.42
CA TYR A 119 1.10 -4.06 11.17
C TYR A 119 0.66 -2.88 10.32
N SER A 120 0.21 -1.81 10.98
CA SER A 120 -0.01 -0.50 10.36
C SER A 120 0.41 0.62 11.29
N PHE A 121 1.07 1.64 10.75
CA PHE A 121 1.56 2.80 11.47
C PHE A 121 1.08 4.11 10.82
N GLU A 122 0.78 5.11 11.64
CA GLU A 122 0.56 6.50 11.20
C GLU A 122 1.21 7.45 12.23
N GLY A 123 2.04 8.37 11.75
CA GLY A 123 2.81 9.27 12.63
C GLY A 123 3.77 10.20 11.89
N THR A 124 4.83 10.61 12.57
CA THR A 124 5.88 11.50 12.07
C THR A 124 7.27 10.97 12.38
N ILE A 125 8.25 11.36 11.57
CA ILE A 125 9.66 11.36 12.00
C ILE A 125 10.03 12.81 12.36
N VAL A 126 10.66 12.98 13.52
CA VAL A 126 11.27 14.25 13.94
C VAL A 126 12.75 14.03 14.23
N ARG A 127 13.59 15.03 13.95
CA ARG A 127 14.96 15.01 14.48
C ARG A 127 14.86 15.15 16.01
N GLY A 128 15.57 14.30 16.75
CA GLY A 128 15.69 14.39 18.20
C GLY A 128 16.61 15.53 18.60
N ASP A 129 16.52 15.94 19.86
CA ASP A 129 17.40 16.97 20.41
C ASP A 129 18.87 16.53 20.32
N ALA A 130 19.65 17.22 19.50
CA ALA A 130 21.08 16.99 19.42
C ALA A 130 21.72 17.31 20.77
N ARG A 131 22.58 16.41 21.27
CA ARG A 131 23.52 16.78 22.32
C ARG A 131 24.50 17.80 21.77
N LEU A 132 25.10 18.59 22.67
CA LEU A 132 25.67 19.90 22.39
C LEU A 132 27.05 19.86 21.68
N THR A 133 27.26 18.93 20.74
CA THR A 133 28.51 18.80 19.98
C THR A 133 28.23 18.66 18.48
N GLU A 134 29.01 19.37 17.65
CA GLU A 134 28.87 19.34 16.18
C GLU A 134 29.26 18.00 15.54
N ALA A 135 29.83 17.08 16.32
CA ALA A 135 30.14 15.71 15.91
C ALA A 135 28.97 14.72 16.09
N GLU A 136 27.99 15.04 16.94
CA GLU A 136 26.80 14.21 17.16
C GLU A 136 25.70 14.56 16.14
N ASN A 137 25.75 13.91 14.98
CA ASN A 137 24.65 13.92 14.00
C ASN A 137 23.35 13.44 14.67
N GLY A 138 22.52 14.38 15.12
CA GLY A 138 21.40 14.10 16.02
C GLY A 138 20.43 13.06 15.49
N TYR A 139 20.23 11.99 16.27
CA TYR A 139 19.33 10.87 16.03
C TYR A 139 17.90 11.31 15.68
N PHE A 140 17.15 10.44 15.00
CA PHE A 140 15.74 10.66 14.67
C PHE A 140 14.83 9.91 15.64
N ARG A 141 13.60 10.42 15.81
CA ARG A 141 12.52 9.78 16.56
C ARG A 141 11.32 9.52 15.64
N LEU A 142 10.90 8.26 15.54
CA LEU A 142 9.65 7.86 14.89
C LEU A 142 8.54 7.82 15.96
N LYS A 143 7.56 8.73 15.83
CA LYS A 143 6.49 8.93 16.82
C LYS A 143 5.11 8.74 16.17
N GLY A 144 4.24 7.92 16.75
CA GLY A 144 2.91 7.73 16.16
C GLY A 144 2.10 6.57 16.73
N GLY A 145 0.92 6.37 16.14
CA GLY A 145 0.06 5.23 16.43
C GLY A 145 0.54 3.97 15.73
N TRP A 146 0.72 2.90 16.51
CA TRP A 146 1.02 1.56 16.02
C TRP A 146 -0.21 0.67 16.19
N THR A 147 -0.53 -0.14 15.18
CA THR A 147 -1.57 -1.19 15.29
C THR A 147 -1.04 -2.52 14.80
N THR A 148 -1.10 -3.53 15.66
CA THR A 148 -0.95 -4.95 15.31
C THR A 148 -2.33 -5.51 14.96
N HIS A 149 -2.45 -6.22 13.85
CA HIS A 149 -3.67 -6.93 13.43
C HIS A 149 -3.40 -8.43 13.43
N ASN A 150 -4.39 -9.25 13.83
CA ASN A 150 -4.30 -10.71 13.84
C ASN A 150 -5.63 -11.34 13.38
N ASP A 151 -5.62 -12.00 12.22
CA ASP A 151 -6.81 -12.67 11.65
C ASP A 151 -7.29 -13.82 12.56
N ALA A 152 -6.38 -14.67 13.02
CA ALA A 152 -6.69 -15.91 13.73
C ALA A 152 -7.37 -15.67 15.08
N ARG A 153 -7.08 -14.52 15.71
CA ARG A 153 -7.70 -14.05 16.96
C ARG A 153 -8.81 -13.01 16.70
N ASN A 154 -9.08 -12.68 15.43
CA ASN A 154 -9.99 -11.62 14.95
C ASN A 154 -9.86 -10.32 15.77
N SER A 155 -8.61 -9.86 15.94
CA SER A 155 -8.28 -8.81 16.90
C SER A 155 -7.31 -7.77 16.33
N GLN A 156 -7.35 -6.57 16.92
CA GLN A 156 -6.36 -5.53 16.71
C GLN A 156 -5.89 -4.98 18.06
N THR A 157 -4.59 -4.78 18.22
CA THR A 157 -3.96 -4.18 19.40
C THR A 157 -3.34 -2.86 18.99
N ARG A 158 -3.71 -1.76 19.67
CA ARG A 158 -3.21 -0.42 19.39
C ARG A 158 -2.28 0.06 20.48
N ALA A 159 -1.19 0.71 20.08
CA ALA A 159 -0.20 1.34 20.96
C ALA A 159 0.21 2.71 20.40
N HIS A 160 0.94 3.49 21.19
CA HIS A 160 1.67 4.66 20.70
C HIS A 160 3.16 4.41 20.88
N VAL A 161 3.97 4.72 19.88
CA VAL A 161 5.42 4.48 19.87
C VAL A 161 6.21 5.79 19.79
N ASN A 162 7.42 5.79 20.32
CA ASN A 162 8.41 6.87 20.27
C ASN A 162 9.79 6.24 20.14
N LEU A 163 10.07 5.70 18.96
CA LEU A 163 11.25 4.86 18.70
C LEU A 163 12.43 5.74 18.31
N GLU A 164 13.64 5.38 18.74
CA GLU A 164 14.87 6.07 18.38
C GLU A 164 15.58 5.35 17.22
N SER A 165 16.14 6.11 16.28
CA SER A 165 16.94 5.57 15.19
C SER A 165 18.25 4.99 15.71
N THR A 166 18.65 3.80 15.27
CA THR A 166 19.95 3.24 15.60
C THR A 166 21.08 4.11 15.02
N PRO A 167 22.21 4.30 15.73
CA PRO A 167 23.36 4.98 15.17
C PRO A 167 23.92 4.22 13.96
N ARG A 168 24.09 4.91 12.83
CA ARG A 168 24.90 4.36 11.74
C ARG A 168 26.35 4.21 12.24
N LYS A 169 26.97 3.09 11.90
CA LYS A 169 28.43 2.91 12.02
C LYS A 169 29.00 3.15 10.64
N ASP A 170 29.75 4.23 10.51
CA ASP A 170 30.53 4.59 9.32
C ASP A 170 31.84 3.79 9.23
#